data_AF-A0A7D5VCU4-F1
#
_entry.id   AF-A0A7D5VCU4-F1
#
_cell.length_a   1.000
_cell.length_b   1.000
_cell.length_c   1.000
_cell.angle_alpha   90.00
_cell.angle_beta   90.00
_cell.angle_gamma   90.00
#
_symmetry.space_group_name_H-M   'P 1'
#
loop_
_entity.id
_entity.type
_entity.pdbx_description
1 polymer ?
#
loop_
_entity_poly.entity_id
_entity_poly.type
_entity_poly.pdbx_seq_one_letter_code
_entity_poly.pdbx_strand_id
1 'polypeptide(L)'
;MTASFSVRNMEVIAPLYGAQLPPLDSVRLRSVHLDWRGPQVALRLDLPAPTAPLPDDWTASGVDTVQCHLRFLAVADLVLSAWEPPITARISTAPLPGGERRIRVTASTDGHAFLDFTASADVLAGHLSGFRLGPDGSDDGPHVFLGKVDARRYSTIPDPCEKTFYER
;
A
#
# COMPACT_ATOMS: atom_id res chain seq x y z
N MET A 1 -15.68 -1.30 -7.43
CA MET A 1 -16.35 -0.54 -6.33
C MET A 1 -15.47 0.64 -5.98
N THR A 2 -16.04 1.82 -5.71
CA THR A 2 -15.25 2.97 -5.24
C THR A 2 -14.83 2.73 -3.80
N ALA A 3 -13.58 3.01 -3.46
CA ALA A 3 -13.09 2.92 -2.09
C ALA A 3 -13.86 3.89 -1.18
N SER A 4 -14.21 3.46 0.03
CA SER A 4 -14.94 4.27 1.01
C SER A 4 -14.03 5.26 1.78
N PHE A 5 -12.80 5.46 1.31
CA PHE A 5 -11.79 6.30 1.95
C PHE A 5 -11.23 7.34 0.98
N SER A 6 -10.58 8.36 1.53
CA SER A 6 -9.89 9.42 0.80
C SER A 6 -8.41 9.39 1.16
N VAL A 7 -7.55 9.30 0.14
CA VAL A 7 -6.11 9.54 0.32
C VAL A 7 -5.90 11.04 0.46
N ARG A 8 -5.46 11.49 1.64
CA ARG A 8 -5.35 12.92 1.94
C ARG A 8 -4.21 13.62 1.21
N ASN A 9 -3.17 12.88 0.85
CA ASN A 9 -2.01 13.34 0.09
C ASN A 9 -1.97 12.70 -1.30
N MET A 10 -3.10 12.77 -2.02
CA MET A 10 -3.27 12.14 -3.33
C MET A 10 -2.22 12.62 -4.34
N GLU A 11 -1.69 13.84 -4.20
CA GLU A 11 -0.62 14.40 -5.02
C GLU A 11 0.65 13.53 -5.07
N VAL A 12 0.86 12.64 -4.09
CA VAL A 12 1.98 11.69 -4.09
C VAL A 12 1.77 10.55 -5.09
N ILE A 13 0.53 10.10 -5.27
CA ILE A 13 0.17 8.98 -6.17
C ILE A 13 -0.25 9.49 -7.55
N ALA A 14 -0.82 10.70 -7.61
CA ALA A 14 -1.41 11.26 -8.80
C ALA A 14 -0.53 11.27 -10.06
N PRO A 15 0.81 11.41 -9.98
CA PRO A 15 1.67 11.31 -11.16
C PRO A 15 1.55 9.97 -11.91
N LEU A 16 1.20 8.87 -11.24
CA LEU A 16 1.06 7.54 -11.85
C LEU A 16 -0.40 7.15 -12.09
N TYR A 17 -1.30 7.49 -11.16
CA TYR A 17 -2.70 6.99 -11.19
C TYR A 17 -3.76 8.11 -11.34
N GLY A 18 -3.36 9.36 -11.44
CA GLY A 18 -4.27 10.50 -11.51
C GLY A 18 -5.03 10.76 -10.21
N ALA A 19 -6.25 11.26 -10.29
CA ALA A 19 -7.00 11.74 -9.12
C ALA A 19 -7.54 10.64 -8.20
N GLN A 20 -7.40 9.35 -8.56
CA GLN A 20 -7.97 8.23 -7.83
C GLN A 20 -7.00 7.05 -7.79
N LEU A 21 -7.05 6.29 -6.70
CA LEU A 21 -6.34 5.01 -6.62
C LEU A 21 -6.95 3.99 -7.60
N PRO A 22 -6.14 3.08 -8.17
CA PRO A 22 -6.66 1.95 -8.91
C PRO A 22 -7.49 1.05 -7.97
N PRO A 23 -8.42 0.25 -8.53
CA PRO A 23 -9.19 -0.71 -7.74
C PRO A 23 -8.25 -1.68 -6.99
N LEU A 24 -8.49 -1.87 -5.69
CA LEU A 24 -7.70 -2.76 -4.85
C LEU A 24 -8.29 -4.18 -4.81
N ASP A 25 -8.93 -4.61 -5.90
CA ASP A 25 -9.63 -5.90 -5.99
C ASP A 25 -8.68 -7.09 -6.12
N SER A 26 -7.46 -6.85 -6.63
CA SER A 26 -6.43 -7.87 -6.87
C SER A 26 -5.04 -7.23 -6.75
N VAL A 27 -4.61 -6.98 -5.52
CA VAL A 27 -3.30 -6.37 -5.19
C VAL A 27 -2.45 -7.34 -4.40
N ARG A 28 -1.13 -7.29 -4.57
CA ARG A 28 -0.23 -8.10 -3.76
C ARG A 28 0.02 -7.39 -2.43
N LEU A 29 -0.54 -7.91 -1.35
CA LEU A 29 -0.20 -7.46 -0.01
C LEU A 29 1.13 -8.08 0.39
N ARG A 30 2.11 -7.22 0.64
CA ARG A 30 3.51 -7.57 0.93
C ARG A 30 3.79 -7.60 2.42
N SER A 31 3.29 -6.61 3.14
CA SER A 31 3.45 -6.52 4.60
C SER A 31 2.31 -5.74 5.24
N VAL A 32 2.07 -6.05 6.51
CA VAL A 32 1.19 -5.30 7.41
C VAL A 32 2.07 -4.79 8.55
N HIS A 33 2.29 -3.47 8.59
CA HIS A 33 3.10 -2.84 9.62
C HIS A 33 2.23 -2.20 10.69
N LEU A 34 2.47 -2.55 11.95
CA LEU A 34 1.80 -1.94 13.11
C LEU A 34 2.74 -0.90 13.72
N ASP A 35 2.28 0.34 13.84
CA ASP A 35 3.06 1.39 14.48
C ASP A 35 2.99 1.25 16.02
N TRP A 36 4.14 1.17 16.69
CA TRP A 36 4.18 1.08 18.15
C TRP A 36 3.87 2.42 18.85
N ARG A 37 3.98 3.54 18.14
CA ARG A 37 3.77 4.90 18.69
C ARG A 37 2.31 5.35 18.68
N GLY A 38 1.45 4.66 17.93
CA GLY A 38 0.06 5.06 17.83
C GLY A 38 -0.79 4.09 17.02
N PRO A 39 -2.11 4.27 17.01
CA PRO A 39 -3.04 3.36 16.36
C PRO A 39 -3.00 3.54 14.83
N GLN A 40 -1.95 3.03 14.18
CA GLN A 40 -1.75 3.10 12.74
C GLN A 40 -1.34 1.74 12.18
N VAL A 41 -1.84 1.47 10.97
CA VAL A 41 -1.48 0.30 10.16
C VAL A 41 -1.01 0.79 8.81
N ALA A 42 0.16 0.36 8.37
CA ALA A 42 0.60 0.57 6.99
C ALA A 42 0.54 -0.76 6.23
N LEU A 43 -0.19 -0.77 5.12
CA LEU A 43 -0.20 -1.87 4.16
C LEU A 43 0.78 -1.56 3.05
N ARG A 44 1.76 -2.45 2.83
CA ARG A 44 2.63 -2.38 1.64
C ARG A 44 2.00 -3.20 0.53
N LEU A 45 1.70 -2.55 -0.59
CA LEU A 45 0.92 -3.12 -1.68
C LEU A 45 1.65 -2.96 -3.01
N ASP A 46 1.64 -4.01 -3.83
CA ASP A 46 1.85 -3.86 -5.26
C ASP A 46 0.51 -3.45 -5.89
N LEU A 47 0.52 -2.29 -6.53
CA LEU A 47 -0.63 -1.75 -7.22
C LEU A 47 -0.72 -2.32 -8.64
N PRO A 48 -1.94 -2.35 -9.22
CA PRO A 48 -2.09 -2.68 -10.63
C PRO A 48 -1.28 -1.72 -11.52
N ALA A 49 -0.92 -2.17 -12.72
CA ALA A 49 -0.17 -1.35 -13.67
C ALA A 49 -0.88 0.00 -13.89
N PRO A 50 -0.13 1.13 -13.84
CA PRO A 50 -0.67 2.45 -14.18
C PRO A 50 -1.25 2.48 -15.58
N THR A 51 -2.32 3.26 -15.78
CA THR A 51 -2.87 3.54 -17.11
C THR A 51 -2.07 4.64 -17.83
N ALA A 52 -1.45 5.53 -17.07
CA ALA A 52 -0.53 6.53 -17.58
C ALA A 52 0.84 5.89 -17.88
N PRO A 53 1.61 6.44 -18.84
CA PRO A 53 2.99 6.00 -19.05
C PRO A 53 3.81 6.21 -17.78
N LEU A 54 4.70 5.25 -17.51
CA LEU A 54 5.67 5.38 -16.42
C LEU A 54 6.67 6.51 -16.73
N PRO A 55 7.27 7.11 -15.69
CA PRO A 55 8.41 8.00 -15.86
C PRO A 55 9.53 7.38 -16.74
N ASP A 56 10.24 8.22 -17.49
CA ASP A 56 11.27 7.75 -18.43
C ASP A 56 12.38 6.94 -17.75
N ASP A 57 12.78 7.36 -16.55
CA ASP A 57 13.79 6.69 -15.73
C ASP A 57 13.31 5.31 -15.23
N TRP A 58 12.02 5.17 -14.91
CA TRP A 58 11.41 3.88 -14.55
C TRP A 58 11.34 2.95 -15.75
N THR A 59 10.94 3.49 -16.91
CA THR A 59 10.88 2.74 -18.17
C THR A 59 12.27 2.25 -18.57
N ALA A 60 13.29 3.12 -18.50
CA ALA A 60 14.68 2.77 -18.79
C ALA A 60 15.25 1.72 -17.82
N SER A 61 14.75 1.68 -16.58
CA SER A 61 15.12 0.68 -15.57
C SER A 61 14.36 -0.64 -15.72
N GLY A 62 13.40 -0.71 -16.65
CA GLY A 62 12.58 -1.90 -16.88
C GLY A 62 11.63 -2.21 -15.72
N VAL A 63 11.10 -1.18 -15.06
CA VAL A 63 10.05 -1.30 -14.05
C VAL A 63 8.79 -1.86 -14.69
N ASP A 64 8.20 -2.89 -14.07
CA ASP A 64 6.93 -3.48 -14.47
C ASP A 64 5.88 -3.46 -13.35
N THR A 65 6.30 -3.17 -12.11
CA THR A 65 5.45 -3.22 -10.93
C THR A 65 5.62 -1.97 -10.08
N VAL A 66 4.51 -1.42 -9.60
CA VAL A 66 4.49 -0.24 -8.72
C VAL A 66 4.10 -0.66 -7.31
N GLN A 67 4.89 -0.27 -6.32
CA GLN A 67 4.62 -0.52 -4.90
C GLN A 67 4.35 0.79 -4.17
N CYS A 68 3.42 0.75 -3.20
CA CYS A 68 3.13 1.87 -2.32
C CYS A 68 2.85 1.40 -0.88
N HIS A 69 2.89 2.35 0.06
CA HIS A 69 2.34 2.19 1.40
C HIS A 69 1.01 2.93 1.51
N LEU A 70 -0.06 2.23 1.90
CA LEU A 70 -1.31 2.85 2.36
C LEU A 70 -1.37 2.79 3.89
N ARG A 71 -1.34 3.96 4.52
CA ARG A 71 -1.34 4.12 5.97
C ARG A 71 -2.72 4.53 6.46
N PHE A 72 -3.32 3.64 7.24
CA PHE A 72 -4.59 3.82 7.92
C PHE A 72 -4.36 4.40 9.32
N LEU A 73 -5.20 5.36 9.68
CA LEU A 73 -5.09 6.12 10.93
C LEU A 73 -6.22 5.77 11.89
N ALA A 74 -6.00 6.01 13.18
CA ALA A 74 -6.96 5.73 14.25
C ALA A 74 -7.46 4.28 14.21
N VAL A 75 -6.55 3.33 13.99
CA VAL A 75 -6.88 1.91 13.87
C VAL A 75 -7.40 1.35 15.19
N ALA A 76 -8.46 0.56 15.12
CA ALA A 76 -9.02 -0.22 16.23
C ALA A 76 -9.52 -1.58 15.73
N ASP A 77 -9.86 -2.46 16.67
CA ASP A 77 -10.48 -3.77 16.40
C ASP A 77 -9.68 -4.65 15.42
N LEU A 78 -8.35 -4.56 15.47
CA LEU A 78 -7.49 -5.29 14.53
C LEU A 78 -7.50 -6.78 14.81
N VAL A 79 -7.81 -7.54 13.76
CA VAL A 79 -7.69 -8.99 13.70
C VAL A 79 -6.78 -9.33 12.53
N LEU A 80 -5.70 -10.04 12.81
CA LEU A 80 -4.82 -10.64 11.81
C LEU A 80 -4.73 -12.14 12.11
N SER A 81 -5.22 -12.97 11.20
CA SER A 81 -5.10 -14.43 11.30
C SER A 81 -3.88 -14.94 10.52
N ALA A 82 -3.63 -16.25 10.57
CA ALA A 82 -2.48 -16.87 9.93
C ALA A 82 -2.43 -16.49 8.43
N TRP A 83 -1.35 -15.82 8.04
CA TRP A 83 -1.12 -15.28 6.71
C TRP A 83 0.32 -15.58 6.29
N GLU A 84 0.49 -16.11 5.07
CA GLU A 84 1.79 -16.31 4.43
C GLU A 84 1.99 -15.24 3.33
N PRO A 85 2.77 -14.17 3.60
CA PRO A 85 3.11 -13.17 2.60
C PRO A 85 4.12 -13.68 1.56
N PRO A 86 4.13 -13.09 0.34
CA PRO A 86 3.18 -12.13 -0.19
C PRO A 86 1.93 -12.84 -0.77
N ILE A 87 0.74 -12.27 -0.55
CA ILE A 87 -0.52 -12.84 -1.05
C ILE A 87 -1.24 -11.85 -1.97
N THR A 88 -1.84 -12.35 -3.05
CA THR A 88 -2.80 -11.54 -3.82
C THR A 88 -4.11 -11.48 -3.05
N ALA A 89 -4.52 -10.27 -2.69
CA ALA A 89 -5.70 -10.02 -1.89
C ALA A 89 -6.59 -8.95 -2.51
N ARG A 90 -7.87 -9.03 -2.15
CA ARG A 90 -8.83 -7.94 -2.29
C ARG A 90 -8.78 -7.11 -1.01
N ILE A 91 -8.56 -5.80 -1.14
CA ILE A 91 -8.72 -4.84 -0.04
C ILE A 91 -10.07 -4.14 -0.23
N SER A 92 -11.01 -4.41 0.67
CA SER A 92 -12.33 -3.79 0.67
C SER A 92 -12.47 -2.81 1.83
N THR A 93 -13.29 -1.78 1.61
CA THR A 93 -13.61 -0.79 2.65
C THR A 93 -15.09 -0.47 2.68
N ALA A 94 -15.67 -0.43 3.87
CA ALA A 94 -17.08 -0.11 4.09
C ALA A 94 -17.23 0.95 5.18
N PRO A 95 -18.12 1.96 5.03
CA PRO A 95 -18.41 2.91 6.10
C PRO A 95 -18.97 2.20 7.33
N LEU A 96 -18.60 2.66 8.53
CA LEU A 96 -19.19 2.16 9.78
C LEU A 96 -20.43 2.97 10.17
N PRO A 97 -21.57 2.31 10.49
CA PRO A 97 -22.76 3.00 10.97
C PRO A 97 -22.48 3.80 12.25
N GLY A 98 -22.94 5.05 12.30
CA GLY A 98 -22.82 5.91 13.48
C GLY A 98 -21.42 6.48 13.75
N GLY A 99 -20.41 6.12 12.97
CA GLY A 99 -19.06 6.69 13.05
C GLY A 99 -18.78 7.62 11.87
N GLU A 100 -18.92 8.93 12.08
CA GLU A 100 -18.52 9.91 11.07
C GLU A 100 -17.05 9.67 10.68
N ARG A 101 -16.80 9.51 9.37
CA ARG A 101 -15.46 9.25 8.81
C ARG A 101 -14.78 7.98 9.35
N ARG A 102 -15.53 6.98 9.82
CA ARG A 102 -15.00 5.65 10.18
C ARG A 102 -15.31 4.62 9.11
N ILE A 103 -14.36 3.72 8.87
CA ILE A 103 -14.49 2.61 7.92
C ILE A 103 -14.03 1.31 8.57
N ARG A 104 -14.59 0.19 8.11
CA ARG A 104 -13.98 -1.14 8.24
C ARG A 104 -13.12 -1.40 7.00
N VAL A 105 -11.94 -1.95 7.21
CA VAL A 105 -11.00 -2.37 6.18
C VAL A 105 -10.82 -3.87 6.32
N THR A 106 -10.95 -4.58 5.21
CA THR A 106 -10.80 -6.04 5.18
C THR A 106 -9.89 -6.43 4.03
N ALA A 107 -8.88 -7.26 4.30
CA ALA A 107 -8.11 -7.96 3.28
C ALA A 107 -8.54 -9.43 3.21
N SER A 108 -8.85 -9.91 2.01
CA SER A 108 -9.29 -11.29 1.80
C SER A 108 -8.70 -11.92 0.54
N THR A 109 -8.55 -13.25 0.59
CA THR A 109 -8.15 -14.09 -0.53
C THR A 109 -9.17 -15.21 -0.67
N ASP A 110 -9.65 -15.46 -1.89
CA ASP A 110 -10.69 -16.46 -2.19
C ASP A 110 -11.94 -16.36 -1.28
N GLY A 111 -12.29 -15.13 -0.87
CA GLY A 111 -13.42 -14.86 0.02
C GLY A 111 -13.14 -15.03 1.52
N HIS A 112 -11.96 -15.52 1.90
CA HIS A 112 -11.54 -15.66 3.29
C HIS A 112 -10.78 -14.42 3.76
N ALA A 113 -11.35 -13.72 4.75
CA ALA A 113 -10.70 -12.57 5.37
C ALA A 113 -9.58 -13.03 6.32
N PHE A 114 -8.39 -12.44 6.17
CA PHE A 114 -7.26 -12.69 7.06
C PHE A 114 -6.78 -11.45 7.80
N LEU A 115 -7.18 -10.26 7.34
CA LEU A 115 -6.97 -8.99 8.03
C LEU A 115 -8.30 -8.24 8.09
N ASP A 116 -8.72 -7.81 9.27
CA ASP A 116 -9.86 -6.92 9.50
C ASP A 116 -9.48 -5.87 10.55
N PHE A 117 -9.86 -4.63 10.33
CA PHE A 117 -9.74 -3.58 11.34
C PHE A 117 -10.68 -2.42 11.02
N THR A 118 -10.90 -1.55 12.01
CA THR A 118 -11.59 -0.27 11.82
C THR A 118 -10.59 0.87 11.80
N ALA A 119 -10.83 1.90 10.98
CA ALA A 119 -9.92 3.04 10.82
C ALA A 119 -10.66 4.33 10.45
N SER A 120 -9.92 5.44 10.41
CA SER A 120 -10.36 6.66 9.74
C SER A 120 -10.54 6.43 8.24
N ALA A 121 -11.53 7.10 7.64
CA ALA A 121 -11.70 7.21 6.19
C ALA A 121 -10.63 8.09 5.54
N ASP A 122 -9.76 8.71 6.34
CA ASP A 122 -8.61 9.50 5.89
C ASP A 122 -7.36 8.64 5.93
N VAL A 123 -6.83 8.35 4.75
CA VAL A 123 -5.67 7.47 4.53
C VAL A 123 -4.52 8.30 3.99
N LEU A 124 -3.29 7.91 4.30
CA LEU A 124 -2.09 8.50 3.72
C LEU A 124 -1.41 7.51 2.78
N ALA A 125 -0.83 8.02 1.71
CA ALA A 125 0.04 7.26 0.82
C ALA A 125 1.52 7.62 1.04
N GLY A 126 2.42 6.67 0.81
CA GLY A 126 3.85 6.91 0.91
C GLY A 126 4.69 5.86 0.18
N HIS A 127 6.00 6.08 0.17
CA HIS A 127 7.02 5.14 -0.34
C HIS A 127 6.71 4.58 -1.73
N LEU A 128 6.23 5.45 -2.63
CA LEU A 128 5.87 5.07 -3.98
C LEU A 128 7.16 4.73 -4.75
N SER A 129 7.25 3.50 -5.24
CA SER A 129 8.42 2.97 -5.95
C SER A 129 8.02 2.04 -7.08
N GLY A 130 8.93 1.88 -8.04
CA GLY A 130 8.84 0.93 -9.13
C GLY A 130 9.96 -0.09 -9.04
N PHE A 131 9.70 -1.32 -9.44
CA PHE A 131 10.68 -2.41 -9.50
C PHE A 131 10.30 -3.42 -10.57
N ARG A 132 11.15 -4.43 -10.80
CA ARG A 132 10.83 -5.58 -11.64
C ARG A 132 10.36 -6.74 -10.77
N LEU A 133 9.25 -7.37 -11.11
CA LEU A 133 8.76 -8.52 -10.38
C LEU A 133 9.53 -9.80 -10.75
N GLY A 134 10.07 -10.48 -9.75
CA GLY A 134 10.69 -11.79 -9.91
C GLY A 134 9.67 -12.89 -10.26
N PRO A 135 10.12 -14.04 -10.80
CA PRO A 135 9.24 -15.14 -11.22
C PRO A 135 8.47 -15.79 -10.06
N ASP A 136 8.98 -15.68 -8.84
CA ASP A 136 8.35 -16.12 -7.58
C ASP A 136 7.52 -15.01 -6.91
N GLY A 137 7.43 -13.84 -7.53
CA GLY A 137 6.76 -12.66 -6.98
C GLY A 137 7.63 -11.84 -6.03
N SER A 138 8.94 -12.13 -5.92
CA SER A 138 9.90 -11.32 -5.18
C SER A 138 10.24 -10.00 -5.89
N ASP A 139 10.97 -9.13 -5.21
CA ASP A 139 11.50 -7.89 -5.81
C ASP A 139 12.78 -8.24 -6.57
N ASP A 140 12.76 -8.20 -7.91
CA ASP A 140 13.93 -8.46 -8.75
C ASP A 140 14.68 -7.13 -9.03
N GLY A 141 15.86 -7.00 -8.43
CA GLY A 141 16.72 -5.83 -8.64
C GLY A 141 16.36 -4.60 -7.80
N PRO A 142 16.87 -3.42 -8.17
CA PRO A 142 16.70 -2.21 -7.38
C PRO A 142 15.30 -1.60 -7.53
N HIS A 143 14.90 -0.85 -6.50
CA HIS A 143 13.71 -0.01 -6.54
C HIS A 143 14.06 1.39 -7.05
N VAL A 144 13.21 1.93 -7.91
CA VAL A 144 13.25 3.34 -8.32
C VAL A 144 12.15 4.08 -7.58
N PHE A 145 12.52 4.99 -6.67
CA PHE A 145 11.56 5.71 -5.83
C PHE A 145 11.13 7.02 -6.48
N LEU A 146 9.83 7.34 -6.41
CA LEU A 146 9.32 8.62 -6.90
C LEU A 146 9.70 9.78 -5.97
N GLY A 147 9.75 9.53 -4.65
CA GLY A 147 10.10 10.52 -3.64
C GLY A 147 11.61 10.77 -3.58
N LYS A 148 12.04 12.04 -3.65
CA LYS A 148 13.47 12.42 -3.59
C LYS A 148 14.19 11.97 -2.32
N VAL A 149 13.50 11.92 -1.18
CA VAL A 149 14.09 11.47 0.09
C VAL A 149 14.37 9.98 0.04
N ASP A 150 13.38 9.19 -0.39
CA ASP A 150 13.50 7.73 -0.50
C ASP A 150 14.55 7.36 -1.56
N ALA A 151 14.53 8.00 -2.73
CA ALA A 151 15.49 7.75 -3.81
C ALA A 151 16.95 8.03 -3.40
N ARG A 152 17.18 8.87 -2.38
CA ARG A 152 18.52 9.13 -1.83
C ARG A 152 18.94 8.13 -0.76
N ARG A 153 17.98 7.55 -0.05
CA ARG A 153 18.23 6.70 1.12
C ARG A 153 18.19 5.22 0.78
N TYR A 154 17.41 4.83 -0.21
CA TYR A 154 17.07 3.45 -0.47
C TYR A 154 17.19 3.14 -1.96
N SER A 155 17.92 2.07 -2.26
CA SER A 155 17.98 1.45 -3.59
C SER A 155 17.27 0.10 -3.64
N THR A 156 16.85 -0.41 -2.48
CA THR A 156 16.07 -1.64 -2.28
C THR A 156 15.07 -1.38 -1.15
N ILE A 157 14.09 -2.27 -0.99
CA ILE A 157 13.20 -2.19 0.17
C ILE A 157 13.98 -2.51 1.45
N PRO A 158 13.97 -1.61 2.46
CA PRO A 158 14.65 -1.86 3.72
C PRO A 158 14.03 -3.01 4.51
N ASP A 159 14.84 -3.58 5.41
CA ASP A 159 14.40 -4.61 6.37
C ASP A 159 13.15 -4.15 7.12
N PRO A 160 12.16 -5.03 7.39
CA PRO A 160 10.94 -4.68 8.12
C PRO A 160 11.15 -3.93 9.46
N CYS A 161 12.32 -4.08 10.10
CA CYS A 161 12.65 -3.34 11.34
C CYS A 161 13.19 -1.91 11.12
N GLU A 162 13.39 -1.47 9.87
CA GLU A 162 13.90 -0.13 9.54
C GLU A 162 12.85 0.94 9.85
N LYS A 163 12.99 1.52 11.05
CA LYS A 163 12.04 2.52 11.56
C LYS A 163 11.85 3.69 10.62
N THR A 164 12.90 4.19 9.98
CA THR A 164 12.77 5.42 9.17
C THR A 164 12.06 5.21 7.83
N PHE A 165 11.80 3.95 7.44
CA PHE A 165 11.04 3.60 6.25
C PHE A 165 9.58 3.23 6.58
N TYR A 166 9.33 2.53 7.69
CA TYR A 166 7.98 2.08 8.05
C TYR A 166 7.27 2.99 9.06
N GLU A 167 8.04 3.68 9.88
CA GLU A 167 7.59 4.56 10.96
C GLU A 167 8.01 6.02 10.67
N ARG A 168 7.37 6.98 11.34
CA ARG A 168 7.76 8.39 11.27
C ARG A 168 8.62 8.81 12.45
#